data_AF-A0A1Y4R3C9-F1
#
_entry.id   AF-A0A1Y4R3C9-F1
#
_cell.length_a   1.000
_cell.length_b   1.000
_cell.length_c   1.000
_cell.angle_alpha   90.00
_cell.angle_beta   90.00
_cell.angle_gamma   90.00
#
_symmetry.space_group_name_H-M   'P 1'
#
loop_
_entity.id
_entity.type
_entity.pdbx_description
1 polymer ?
#
loop_
_entity_poly.entity_id
_entity_poly.type
_entity_poly.pdbx_seq_one_letter_code
_entity_poly.pdbx_strand_id
1 'polypeptide(L)'
;MDRSYTSQLSVGVEKKYRELENRIMEDVIRRVKKTRTITSTADWQLNRYRILGNSTADIEKIIRDALGGDYPDTFELYDEVIEKEYTRSRELYEQVNQAFTPYEENPELQQITQALINQSNEELFNITKSLGFKVDMGGGRLVFSPLSEYYNRYLDNAIVEIVSGAFDYNTVIRRVVSQMTNSGLRTVEYASGHTNRCDVAARRAIMTGLSQLTRQVSEMNAQRLGTDYFEVDWHSGARPSHQVWQGKVYSKEELVTKCGLGTGDGILGWNCYHTYYPFIPGVSERNYTDAWIAEQNRKENTPKAWQGKQYTQYEATQKQRQMETAMRAQRQKVRLLQRAGADKDDVTIERCKYQYKLDEYKAFSKKMGLQTQMERVYYDLEGRVAPSKDTYQKWLADIERKKKDDIIKSEIKKAGLRGQINLHPEIPDVTKLSFDEEHINKERHHGVSEEEAKAFIRQAKFSLTKWNGKYVNYFSDAGAAYVDSETGRIRTAFKKDQFDPVTRKALEAVNRGRA
;
A
#
# COMPACT_ATOMS: atom_id res chain seq x y z
N MET A 1 -17.58 26.65 28.46
CA MET A 1 -16.17 26.81 28.08
C MET A 1 -16.09 28.15 27.43
N ASP A 2 -15.48 29.11 28.12
CA ASP A 2 -15.04 30.34 27.47
C ASP A 2 -13.87 29.97 26.56
N ARG A 3 -13.91 30.47 25.33
CA ARG A 3 -12.93 30.14 24.29
C ARG A 3 -12.45 31.41 23.64
N SER A 4 -11.17 31.43 23.30
CA SER A 4 -10.53 32.61 22.74
C SER A 4 -11.13 33.12 21.42
N TYR A 5 -11.76 32.24 20.62
CA TYR A 5 -12.13 32.53 19.24
C TYR A 5 -13.65 32.62 18.93
N THR A 6 -14.53 32.35 19.89
CA THR A 6 -15.99 32.17 19.62
C THR A 6 -16.71 33.43 19.13
N SER A 7 -16.19 34.64 19.40
CA SER A 7 -16.79 35.91 18.95
C SER A 7 -16.05 36.60 17.81
N GLN A 8 -14.92 36.04 17.36
CA GLN A 8 -13.98 36.71 16.45
C GLN A 8 -13.81 36.01 15.11
N LEU A 9 -14.25 34.76 15.01
CA LEU A 9 -14.13 33.96 13.81
C LEU A 9 -15.51 33.73 13.17
N SER A 10 -15.50 33.44 11.87
CA SER A 10 -16.70 33.02 11.16
C SER A 10 -17.27 31.73 11.78
N VAL A 11 -18.58 31.55 11.63
CA VAL A 11 -19.30 30.36 12.14
C VAL A 11 -18.69 29.06 11.59
N GLY A 12 -18.24 29.05 10.34
CA GLY A 12 -17.58 27.91 9.72
C GLY A 12 -16.27 27.53 10.40
N VAL A 13 -15.42 28.51 10.70
CA VAL A 13 -14.14 28.27 11.40
C VAL A 13 -14.37 27.80 12.83
N GLU A 14 -15.25 28.50 13.56
CA GLU A 14 -15.60 28.13 14.93
C GLU A 14 -16.09 26.68 15.01
N LYS A 15 -16.97 26.27 14.10
CA LYS A 15 -17.48 24.90 14.02
C LYS A 15 -16.35 23.88 13.85
N LYS A 16 -15.37 24.13 12.97
CA LYS A 16 -14.23 23.21 12.76
C LYS A 16 -13.35 23.09 14.01
N TYR A 17 -13.12 24.18 14.73
CA TYR A 17 -12.34 24.15 15.97
C TYR A 17 -13.09 23.46 17.10
N ARG A 18 -14.41 23.64 17.22
CA ARG A 18 -15.25 22.83 18.14
C ARG A 18 -15.16 21.33 17.83
N GLU A 19 -15.21 20.95 16.55
CA GLU A 19 -15.08 19.55 16.13
C GLU A 19 -13.68 18.98 16.45
N LEU A 20 -12.62 19.78 16.28
CA LEU A 20 -11.25 19.44 16.67
C LEU A 20 -11.09 19.26 18.18
N GLU A 21 -11.60 20.21 18.98
CA GLU A 21 -11.59 20.15 20.44
C GLU A 21 -12.28 18.90 20.95
N ASN A 22 -13.50 18.63 20.49
CA ASN A 22 -14.25 17.44 20.85
C ASN A 22 -13.47 16.17 20.50
N ARG A 23 -12.79 16.16 19.35
CA ARG A 23 -11.96 15.02 18.92
C ARG A 23 -10.77 14.80 19.85
N ILE A 24 -10.10 15.87 20.27
CA ILE A 24 -9.00 15.82 21.25
C ILE A 24 -9.52 15.26 22.58
N MET A 25 -10.63 15.80 23.09
CA MET A 25 -11.25 15.37 24.34
C MET A 25 -11.62 13.88 24.30
N GLU A 26 -12.30 13.43 23.25
CA GLU A 26 -12.66 12.02 23.06
C GLU A 26 -11.44 11.09 23.06
N ASP A 27 -10.34 11.48 22.38
CA ASP A 27 -9.14 10.66 22.31
C ASP A 27 -8.38 10.60 23.64
N VAL A 28 -8.28 11.73 24.34
CA VAL A 28 -7.67 11.83 25.67
C VAL A 28 -8.45 11.00 26.69
N ILE A 29 -9.77 11.19 26.78
CA ILE A 29 -10.64 10.43 27.70
C ILE A 29 -10.51 8.92 27.44
N ARG A 30 -10.56 8.51 26.18
CA ARG A 30 -10.41 7.10 25.79
C ARG A 30 -9.06 6.52 26.22
N ARG A 31 -7.97 7.28 26.12
CA ARG A 31 -6.62 6.84 26.53
C ARG A 31 -6.54 6.73 28.05
N VAL A 32 -6.90 7.80 28.77
CA VAL A 32 -6.84 7.85 30.23
C VAL A 32 -7.70 6.75 30.86
N LYS A 33 -8.93 6.55 30.38
CA LYS A 33 -9.80 5.45 30.85
C LYS A 33 -9.16 4.07 30.66
N LYS A 34 -8.46 3.87 29.54
CA LYS A 34 -7.86 2.58 29.19
C LYS A 34 -6.57 2.31 29.95
N THR A 35 -5.73 3.33 30.12
CA THR A 35 -4.38 3.15 30.69
C THR A 35 -4.29 3.54 32.16
N ARG A 36 -5.31 4.24 32.70
CA ARG A 36 -5.29 4.85 34.03
C ARG A 36 -4.05 5.73 34.26
N THR A 37 -3.55 6.35 33.17
CA THR A 37 -2.42 7.29 33.18
C THR A 37 -2.55 8.29 32.03
N ILE A 38 -2.02 9.51 32.19
CA ILE A 38 -1.89 10.46 31.08
C ILE A 38 -0.69 10.03 30.23
N THR A 39 -0.99 9.36 29.12
CA THR A 39 0.04 8.93 28.17
C THR A 39 0.73 10.13 27.52
N SER A 40 1.96 9.97 27.04
CA SER A 40 2.69 11.03 26.30
C SER A 40 1.96 11.58 25.07
N THR A 41 1.05 10.80 24.46
CA THR A 41 0.18 11.28 23.39
C THR A 41 -0.96 12.15 23.93
N ALA A 42 -1.54 11.77 25.07
CA ALA A 42 -2.59 12.55 25.71
C ALA A 42 -2.04 13.90 26.19
N ASP A 43 -0.86 13.90 26.84
CA ASP A 43 -0.13 15.12 27.22
C ASP A 43 0.08 16.07 26.04
N TRP A 44 0.56 15.54 24.90
CA TRP A 44 0.71 16.32 23.66
C TRP A 44 -0.61 16.93 23.20
N GLN A 45 -1.68 16.14 23.18
CA GLN A 45 -3.00 16.58 22.74
C GLN A 45 -3.60 17.65 23.66
N LEU A 46 -3.39 17.54 24.98
CA LEU A 46 -3.81 18.55 25.96
C LEU A 46 -3.06 19.87 25.78
N ASN A 47 -1.76 19.82 25.47
CA ASN A 47 -1.03 21.04 25.11
C ASN A 47 -1.58 21.66 23.82
N ARG A 48 -1.93 20.86 22.80
CA ARG A 48 -2.59 21.38 21.59
C ARG A 48 -3.97 21.96 21.91
N TYR A 49 -4.72 21.36 22.82
CA TYR A 49 -6.01 21.87 23.30
C TYR A 49 -5.87 23.23 23.98
N ARG A 50 -4.83 23.43 24.81
CA ARG A 50 -4.49 24.74 25.40
C ARG A 50 -4.18 25.78 24.32
N ILE A 51 -3.38 25.42 23.32
CA ILE A 51 -3.00 26.32 22.20
C ILE A 51 -4.21 26.75 21.37
N LEU A 52 -5.29 25.97 21.34
CA LEU A 52 -6.57 26.39 20.74
C LEU A 52 -7.30 27.47 21.56
N GLY A 53 -6.77 27.88 22.72
CA GLY A 53 -7.34 28.92 23.57
C GLY A 53 -8.26 28.39 24.67
N ASN A 54 -8.02 27.16 25.14
CA ASN A 54 -8.71 26.57 26.29
C ASN A 54 -7.84 26.67 27.55
N SER A 55 -8.46 26.73 28.72
CA SER A 55 -7.77 26.92 30.00
C SER A 55 -7.24 25.61 30.61
N THR A 56 -6.35 25.69 31.61
CA THR A 56 -5.94 24.49 32.38
C THR A 56 -7.07 23.92 33.23
N ALA A 57 -8.05 24.74 33.63
CA ALA A 57 -9.30 24.26 34.24
C ALA A 57 -10.15 23.40 33.29
N ASP A 58 -10.19 23.73 31.99
CA ASP A 58 -10.87 22.89 31.00
C ASP A 58 -10.15 21.53 30.82
N ILE A 59 -8.82 21.54 30.87
CA ILE A 59 -7.98 20.33 30.85
C ILE A 59 -8.25 19.45 32.08
N GLU A 60 -8.29 20.04 33.28
CA GLU A 60 -8.63 19.33 34.51
C GLU A 60 -10.01 18.67 34.40
N LYS A 61 -11.00 19.39 33.85
CA LYS A 61 -12.33 18.82 33.62
C LYS A 61 -12.27 17.60 32.70
N ILE A 62 -11.51 17.65 31.61
CA ILE A 62 -11.37 16.50 30.68
C ILE A 62 -10.78 15.28 31.39
N ILE A 63 -9.72 15.48 32.19
CA ILE A 63 -9.08 14.38 32.93
C ILE A 63 -10.01 13.83 34.01
N ARG A 64 -10.66 14.70 34.78
CA ARG A 64 -11.61 14.30 35.82
C ARG A 64 -12.80 13.53 35.26
N ASP A 65 -13.36 13.99 34.14
CA ASP A 65 -14.44 13.29 33.43
C ASP A 65 -13.97 11.91 32.90
N ALA A 66 -12.68 11.77 32.58
CA ALA A 66 -12.10 10.48 32.22
C ALA A 66 -12.05 9.50 33.41
N LEU A 67 -11.85 10.01 34.63
CA LEU A 67 -11.70 9.20 35.85
C LEU A 67 -13.03 8.94 36.57
N GLY A 68 -14.11 9.57 36.13
CA GLY A 68 -15.44 9.39 36.74
C GLY A 68 -15.79 10.45 37.77
N GLY A 69 -15.07 11.58 37.80
CA GLY A 69 -15.43 12.74 38.62
C GLY A 69 -14.54 12.99 39.84
N ASP A 70 -13.57 12.13 40.13
CA ASP A 70 -12.84 12.16 41.41
C ASP A 70 -11.58 13.05 41.38
N TYR A 71 -11.41 13.88 42.42
CA TYR A 71 -10.32 14.84 42.53
C TYR A 71 -8.98 14.20 42.98
N PRO A 72 -8.93 13.35 44.01
CA PRO A 72 -7.70 12.67 44.42
C PRO A 72 -7.04 11.89 43.28
N ASP A 73 -7.83 11.07 42.56
CA ASP A 73 -7.34 10.33 41.39
C ASP A 73 -6.76 11.25 40.30
N THR A 74 -7.33 12.45 40.13
CA THR A 74 -6.86 13.45 39.15
C THR A 74 -5.50 14.03 39.57
N PHE A 75 -5.34 14.38 40.86
CA PHE A 75 -4.08 14.93 41.38
C PHE A 75 -2.97 13.88 41.44
N GLU A 76 -3.28 12.64 41.81
CA GLU A 76 -2.30 11.54 41.77
C GLU A 76 -1.74 11.35 40.35
N LEU A 77 -2.61 11.48 39.34
CA LEU A 77 -2.18 11.45 37.94
C LEU A 77 -1.33 12.63 37.52
N TYR A 78 -1.61 13.81 38.06
CA TYR A 78 -0.80 15.00 37.79
C TYR A 78 0.59 14.85 38.38
N ASP A 79 0.68 14.38 39.63
CA ASP A 79 1.95 14.09 40.29
C ASP A 79 2.75 13.04 39.49
N GLU A 80 2.11 11.93 39.08
CA GLU A 80 2.74 10.89 38.25
C GLU A 80 3.32 11.45 36.93
N VAL A 81 2.63 12.42 36.33
CA VAL A 81 3.07 13.04 35.07
C VAL A 81 4.18 14.06 35.32
N ILE A 82 4.06 14.87 36.37
CA ILE A 82 5.09 15.85 36.74
C ILE A 82 6.43 15.17 37.05
N GLU A 83 6.39 13.98 37.65
CA GLU A 83 7.59 13.18 37.97
C GLU A 83 8.23 12.50 36.75
N LYS A 84 7.52 12.37 35.62
CA LYS A 84 8.07 11.78 34.38
C LYS A 84 8.97 12.76 33.64
N GLU A 85 10.20 12.34 33.31
CA GLU A 85 11.19 13.14 32.57
C GLU A 85 10.74 13.62 31.16
N TYR A 86 9.70 13.00 30.57
CA TYR A 86 9.24 13.28 29.20
C TYR A 86 7.98 14.15 29.12
N THR A 87 7.54 14.75 30.22
CA THR A 87 6.37 15.63 30.23
C THR A 87 6.66 16.93 29.49
N ARG A 88 5.92 17.18 28.40
CA ARG A 88 6.22 18.30 27.50
C ARG A 88 5.72 19.63 28.03
N SER A 89 4.70 19.59 28.88
CA SER A 89 4.01 20.80 29.34
C SER A 89 3.63 20.63 30.81
N ARG A 90 4.66 20.54 31.66
CA ARG A 90 4.55 20.37 33.11
C ARG A 90 3.63 21.41 33.76
N GLU A 91 3.70 22.65 33.27
CA GLU A 91 2.83 23.77 33.67
C GLU A 91 1.32 23.48 33.58
N LEU A 92 0.88 22.57 32.69
CA LEU A 92 -0.54 22.20 32.56
C LEU A 92 -1.10 21.58 33.84
N TYR A 93 -0.22 20.94 34.63
CA TYR A 93 -0.58 20.13 35.78
C TYR A 93 -0.21 20.80 37.11
N GLU A 94 0.76 21.72 37.11
CA GLU A 94 1.21 22.43 38.31
C GLU A 94 0.25 23.55 38.74
N GLN A 95 -0.43 24.21 37.79
CA GLN A 95 -1.32 25.32 38.08
C GLN A 95 -2.63 25.21 37.28
N VAL A 96 -3.69 24.78 37.98
CA VAL A 96 -5.05 24.79 37.44
C VAL A 96 -5.67 26.18 37.65
N ASN A 97 -5.95 26.88 36.56
CA ASN A 97 -6.59 28.19 36.57
C ASN A 97 -7.44 28.39 35.29
N GLN A 98 -8.18 29.49 35.24
CA GLN A 98 -9.04 29.85 34.10
C GLN A 98 -8.31 30.69 33.04
N ALA A 99 -7.01 30.94 33.18
CA ALA A 99 -6.27 31.72 32.21
C ALA A 99 -6.18 30.98 30.88
N PHE A 100 -6.40 31.71 29.80
CA PHE A 100 -6.22 31.25 28.43
C PHE A 100 -5.62 32.40 27.61
N THR A 101 -4.98 32.07 26.48
CA THR A 101 -4.48 33.09 25.54
C THR A 101 -5.61 33.55 24.61
N PRO A 102 -6.01 34.83 24.65
CA PRO A 102 -6.99 35.38 23.71
C PRO A 102 -6.57 35.19 22.25
N TYR A 103 -7.53 35.14 21.31
CA TYR A 103 -7.22 34.82 19.93
C TYR A 103 -6.32 35.90 19.31
N GLU A 104 -6.51 37.17 19.67
CA GLU A 104 -5.68 38.31 19.23
C GLU A 104 -4.23 38.21 19.68
N GLU A 105 -3.97 37.51 20.79
CA GLU A 105 -2.63 37.30 21.35
C GLU A 105 -2.01 35.97 20.91
N ASN A 106 -2.72 35.19 20.08
CA ASN A 106 -2.30 33.86 19.63
C ASN A 106 -1.88 33.88 18.14
N PRO A 107 -0.64 34.30 17.80
CA PRO A 107 -0.20 34.45 16.42
C PRO A 107 -0.12 33.12 15.65
N GLU A 108 0.07 32.01 16.36
CA GLU A 108 0.12 30.66 15.80
C GLU A 108 -1.27 30.23 15.31
N LEU A 109 -2.27 30.37 16.17
CA LEU A 109 -3.66 30.06 15.83
C LEU A 109 -4.19 31.00 14.75
N GLN A 110 -3.84 32.29 14.80
CA GLN A 110 -4.17 33.24 13.73
C GLN A 110 -3.57 32.84 12.39
N GLN A 111 -2.29 32.45 12.36
CA GLN A 111 -1.63 32.05 11.13
C GLN A 111 -2.24 30.80 10.52
N ILE A 112 -2.49 29.78 11.35
CA ILE A 112 -3.15 28.55 10.90
C ILE A 112 -4.56 28.86 10.38
N THR A 113 -5.34 29.65 11.12
CA THR A 113 -6.70 30.05 10.73
C THR A 113 -6.69 30.76 9.38
N GLN A 114 -5.83 31.76 9.21
CA GLN A 114 -5.75 32.51 7.96
C GLN A 114 -5.28 31.64 6.79
N ALA A 115 -4.34 30.72 7.02
CA ALA A 115 -3.91 29.77 6.00
C ALA A 115 -5.06 28.85 5.54
N LEU A 116 -5.87 28.36 6.48
CA LEU A 116 -7.07 27.56 6.18
C LEU A 116 -8.09 28.36 5.37
N ILE A 117 -8.36 29.61 5.76
CA ILE A 117 -9.27 30.52 5.04
C ILE A 117 -8.75 30.80 3.62
N ASN A 118 -7.47 31.20 3.48
CA ASN A 118 -6.87 31.49 2.17
C ASN A 118 -6.86 30.27 1.24
N GLN A 119 -6.74 29.07 1.80
CA GLN A 119 -6.80 27.82 1.04
C GLN A 119 -8.23 27.40 0.70
N SER A 120 -9.25 27.89 1.40
CA SER A 120 -10.66 27.56 1.18
C SER A 120 -11.50 28.82 1.05
N ASN A 121 -12.22 29.17 2.12
CA ASN A 121 -13.04 30.35 2.34
C ASN A 121 -13.35 30.44 3.86
N GLU A 122 -14.12 31.44 4.29
CA GLU A 122 -14.52 31.59 5.70
C GLU A 122 -15.42 30.46 6.23
N GLU A 123 -16.04 29.66 5.35
CA GLU A 123 -16.80 28.47 5.74
C GLU A 123 -15.91 27.23 5.95
N LEU A 124 -14.60 27.35 5.68
CA LEU A 124 -13.63 26.25 5.68
C LEU A 124 -14.10 25.04 4.87
N PHE A 125 -14.75 25.30 3.73
CA PHE A 125 -15.26 24.26 2.85
C PHE A 125 -14.26 23.90 1.75
N ASN A 126 -14.02 22.60 1.59
CA ASN A 126 -13.14 22.03 0.57
C ASN A 126 -11.70 22.59 0.63
N ILE A 127 -11.10 22.52 1.82
CA ILE A 127 -9.73 22.94 2.12
C ILE A 127 -8.73 22.12 1.27
N THR A 128 -9.04 20.86 1.02
CA THR A 128 -8.21 19.99 0.16
C THR A 128 -8.30 20.31 -1.34
N LYS A 129 -9.19 21.23 -1.74
CA LYS A 129 -9.52 21.53 -3.15
C LYS A 129 -9.86 20.28 -3.97
N SER A 130 -10.46 19.27 -3.34
CA SER A 130 -10.83 18.05 -4.01
C SER A 130 -11.95 18.31 -5.03
N LEU A 131 -11.84 17.63 -6.18
CA LEU A 131 -12.87 17.62 -7.22
C LEU A 131 -13.75 16.35 -7.15
N GLY A 132 -13.65 15.59 -6.06
CA GLY A 132 -14.42 14.37 -5.85
C GLY A 132 -15.92 14.67 -5.87
N PHE A 133 -16.66 13.87 -6.64
CA PHE A 133 -18.10 14.00 -6.87
C PHE A 133 -18.54 15.34 -7.44
N LYS A 134 -17.65 16.06 -8.14
CA LYS A 134 -18.08 17.08 -9.11
C LYS A 134 -18.65 16.39 -10.33
N VAL A 135 -19.82 16.83 -10.75
CA VAL A 135 -20.54 16.31 -11.92
C VAL A 135 -20.61 17.39 -13.00
N ASP A 136 -20.52 16.98 -14.26
CA ASP A 136 -20.74 17.86 -15.41
C ASP A 136 -22.24 17.93 -15.71
N MET A 137 -22.83 19.11 -15.57
CA MET A 137 -24.25 19.35 -15.86
C MET A 137 -24.50 19.72 -17.32
N GLY A 138 -23.51 19.54 -18.19
CA GLY A 138 -23.55 19.92 -19.60
C GLY A 138 -22.92 21.29 -19.85
N GLY A 139 -22.39 21.48 -21.07
CA GLY A 139 -21.73 22.73 -21.46
C GLY A 139 -20.43 23.02 -20.71
N GLY A 140 -19.80 22.02 -20.09
CA GLY A 140 -18.57 22.18 -19.30
C GLY A 140 -18.79 22.74 -17.89
N ARG A 141 -20.04 22.84 -17.43
CA ARG A 141 -20.37 23.38 -16.11
C ARG A 141 -20.26 22.30 -15.04
N LEU A 142 -19.15 22.33 -14.30
CA LEU A 142 -18.92 21.44 -13.16
C LEU A 142 -19.58 21.95 -11.88
N VAL A 143 -20.43 21.13 -11.25
CA VAL A 143 -21.08 21.45 -9.97
C VAL A 143 -20.77 20.39 -8.91
N PHE A 144 -20.71 20.82 -7.66
CA PHE A 144 -20.58 19.92 -6.51
C PHE A 144 -21.92 19.23 -6.25
N SER A 145 -21.92 17.89 -6.23
CA SER A 145 -23.10 17.11 -5.86
C SER A 145 -23.26 17.06 -4.32
N PRO A 146 -24.44 16.69 -3.77
CA PRO A 146 -24.59 16.50 -2.32
C PRO A 146 -23.60 15.51 -1.70
N LEU A 147 -23.17 14.48 -2.46
CA LEU A 147 -22.13 13.54 -2.00
C LEU A 147 -20.77 14.21 -1.83
N SER A 148 -20.47 15.24 -2.62
CA SER A 148 -19.22 15.99 -2.48
C SER A 148 -19.15 16.74 -1.15
N GLU A 149 -20.27 17.23 -0.62
CA GLU A 149 -20.31 17.89 0.69
C GLU A 149 -19.97 16.91 1.82
N TYR A 150 -20.56 15.72 1.75
CA TYR A 150 -20.28 14.64 2.70
C TYR A 150 -18.80 14.24 2.67
N TYR A 151 -18.26 14.05 1.47
CA TYR A 151 -16.85 13.71 1.25
C TYR A 151 -15.90 14.82 1.72
N ASN A 152 -16.14 16.06 1.31
CA ASN A 152 -15.30 17.20 1.68
C ASN A 152 -15.35 17.45 3.19
N ARG A 153 -16.50 17.29 3.86
CA ARG A 153 -16.58 17.46 5.32
C ARG A 153 -15.59 16.57 6.07
N TYR A 154 -15.45 15.30 5.69
CA TYR A 154 -14.46 14.43 6.30
C TYR A 154 -13.02 14.87 6.01
N LEU A 155 -12.75 15.31 4.79
CA LEU A 155 -11.42 15.76 4.40
C LEU A 155 -11.03 17.07 5.08
N ASP A 156 -11.96 18.01 5.20
CA ASP A 156 -11.74 19.30 5.84
C ASP A 156 -11.45 19.11 7.33
N ASN A 157 -12.22 18.27 8.02
CA ASN A 157 -11.97 17.94 9.42
C ASN A 157 -10.62 17.24 9.58
N ALA A 158 -10.29 16.33 8.68
CA ALA A 158 -8.99 15.65 8.67
C ALA A 158 -7.83 16.65 8.56
N ILE A 159 -7.95 17.63 7.67
CA ILE A 159 -6.94 18.67 7.47
C ILE A 159 -6.78 19.52 8.73
N VAL A 160 -7.87 19.98 9.35
CA VAL A 160 -7.83 20.78 10.59
C VAL A 160 -7.16 20.00 11.73
N GLU A 161 -7.46 18.70 11.85
CA GLU A 161 -6.84 17.83 12.85
C GLU A 161 -5.34 17.61 12.65
N ILE A 162 -4.89 17.50 11.40
CA ILE A 162 -3.47 17.30 11.07
C ILE A 162 -2.70 18.61 11.24
N VAL A 163 -3.23 19.72 10.73
CA VAL A 163 -2.56 21.03 10.70
C VAL A 163 -2.45 21.66 12.09
N SER A 164 -3.41 21.41 12.98
CA SER A 164 -3.30 21.81 14.38
C SER A 164 -2.19 21.03 15.13
N GLY A 165 -1.65 19.97 14.53
CA GLY A 165 -0.64 19.10 15.14
C GLY A 165 -1.22 18.17 16.20
N ALA A 166 -2.53 18.14 16.42
CA ALA A 166 -3.17 17.28 17.42
C ALA A 166 -3.12 15.79 17.05
N PHE A 167 -3.08 15.46 15.75
CA PHE A 167 -3.09 14.08 15.26
C PHE A 167 -2.12 13.85 14.10
N ASP A 168 -1.51 12.67 14.05
CA ASP A 168 -0.69 12.27 12.90
C ASP A 168 -1.55 11.90 11.68
N TYR A 169 -1.05 12.19 10.48
CA TYR A 169 -1.80 11.98 9.25
C TYR A 169 -2.16 10.52 8.99
N ASN A 170 -1.36 9.54 9.44
CA ASN A 170 -1.68 8.12 9.22
C ASN A 170 -2.89 7.69 10.04
N THR A 171 -2.96 8.12 11.29
CA THR A 171 -4.10 7.89 12.18
C THR A 171 -5.36 8.55 11.63
N VAL A 172 -5.28 9.82 11.24
CA VAL A 172 -6.41 10.58 10.69
C VAL A 172 -6.93 9.95 9.40
N ILE A 173 -6.05 9.66 8.43
CA ILE A 173 -6.46 9.03 7.16
C ILE A 173 -7.14 7.68 7.42
N ARG A 174 -6.57 6.82 8.27
CA ARG A 174 -7.17 5.52 8.59
C ARG A 174 -8.58 5.67 9.18
N ARG A 175 -8.76 6.63 10.10
CA ARG A 175 -10.06 6.90 10.72
C ARG A 175 -11.07 7.45 9.71
N VAL A 176 -10.69 8.44 8.90
CA VAL A 176 -11.53 9.05 7.88
C VAL A 176 -11.99 8.01 6.85
N VAL A 177 -11.08 7.18 6.37
CA VAL A 177 -11.42 6.10 5.45
C VAL A 177 -12.36 5.08 6.11
N SER A 178 -12.19 4.80 7.41
CA SER A 178 -13.13 3.96 8.17
C SER A 178 -14.52 4.58 8.22
N GLN A 179 -14.63 5.88 8.51
CA GLN A 179 -15.91 6.56 8.58
C GLN A 179 -16.62 6.59 7.22
N MET A 180 -15.89 6.94 6.15
CA MET A 180 -16.39 6.88 4.77
C MET A 180 -16.86 5.47 4.39
N THR A 181 -16.06 4.44 4.71
CA THR A 181 -16.40 3.06 4.36
C THR A 181 -17.60 2.56 5.18
N ASN A 182 -17.68 2.88 6.47
CA ASN A 182 -18.81 2.48 7.31
C ASN A 182 -20.12 3.15 6.86
N SER A 183 -20.07 4.33 6.25
CA SER A 183 -21.24 5.00 5.69
C SER A 183 -21.63 4.55 4.27
N GLY A 184 -20.95 3.54 3.71
CA GLY A 184 -21.23 3.03 2.37
C GLY A 184 -20.42 3.67 1.24
N LEU A 185 -19.60 4.69 1.51
CA LEU A 185 -18.73 5.29 0.48
C LEU A 185 -17.58 4.31 0.15
N ARG A 186 -17.50 3.82 -1.08
CA ARG A 186 -16.44 2.88 -1.52
C ARG A 186 -15.49 3.49 -2.54
N THR A 187 -16.04 4.29 -3.44
CA THR A 187 -15.34 4.92 -4.55
C THR A 187 -15.64 6.41 -4.58
N VAL A 188 -14.71 7.19 -5.12
CA VAL A 188 -14.84 8.60 -5.42
C VAL A 188 -14.72 8.77 -6.93
N GLU A 189 -15.73 9.40 -7.49
CA GLU A 189 -15.85 9.67 -8.92
C GLU A 189 -15.42 11.10 -9.20
N TYR A 190 -14.84 11.31 -10.38
CA TYR A 190 -14.40 12.63 -10.83
C TYR A 190 -15.05 12.92 -12.18
N ALA A 191 -15.34 14.19 -12.45
CA ALA A 191 -15.92 14.64 -13.72
C ALA A 191 -15.12 14.21 -14.97
N SER A 192 -13.82 13.90 -14.81
CA SER A 192 -12.98 13.34 -15.87
C SER A 192 -13.32 11.89 -16.26
N GLY A 193 -14.29 11.25 -15.59
CA GLY A 193 -14.60 9.83 -15.72
C GLY A 193 -13.65 8.92 -14.92
N HIS A 194 -12.61 9.48 -14.30
CA HIS A 194 -11.72 8.71 -13.46
C HIS A 194 -12.41 8.33 -12.14
N THR A 195 -12.18 7.11 -11.67
CA THR A 195 -12.71 6.63 -10.39
C THR A 195 -11.58 6.08 -9.53
N ASN A 196 -11.58 6.43 -8.25
CA ASN A 196 -10.64 5.87 -7.28
C ASN A 196 -11.38 5.26 -6.10
N ARG A 197 -10.76 4.26 -5.46
CA ARG A 197 -11.22 3.82 -4.14
C ARG A 197 -11.11 4.98 -3.14
N CYS A 198 -12.03 5.01 -2.19
CA CYS A 198 -12.10 6.09 -1.19
C CYS A 198 -10.80 6.28 -0.41
N ASP A 199 -10.10 5.19 -0.07
CA ASP A 199 -8.81 5.21 0.63
C ASP A 199 -7.71 5.94 -0.16
N VAL A 200 -7.65 5.68 -1.48
CA VAL A 200 -6.71 6.33 -2.39
C VAL A 200 -7.06 7.81 -2.58
N ALA A 201 -8.35 8.10 -2.81
CA ALA A 201 -8.84 9.46 -3.04
C ALA A 201 -8.64 10.36 -1.81
N ALA A 202 -9.02 9.87 -0.62
CA ALA A 202 -8.89 10.60 0.63
C ALA A 202 -7.44 10.91 0.97
N ARG A 203 -6.53 9.91 0.89
CA ARG A 203 -5.10 10.16 1.11
C ARG A 203 -4.57 11.19 0.14
N ARG A 204 -4.88 11.07 -1.15
CA ARG A 204 -4.38 12.02 -2.16
C ARG A 204 -4.86 13.43 -1.86
N ALA A 205 -6.14 13.61 -1.59
CA ALA A 205 -6.71 14.93 -1.28
C ALA A 205 -6.09 15.53 -0.01
N ILE A 206 -5.94 14.74 1.07
CA ILE A 206 -5.33 15.20 2.32
C ILE A 206 -3.87 15.59 2.12
N MET A 207 -3.06 14.76 1.45
CA MET A 207 -1.64 15.07 1.25
C MET A 207 -1.43 16.29 0.34
N THR A 208 -2.21 16.42 -0.73
CA THR A 208 -2.15 17.61 -1.59
C THR A 208 -2.63 18.86 -0.86
N GLY A 209 -3.73 18.78 -0.10
CA GLY A 209 -4.21 19.88 0.71
C GLY A 209 -3.20 20.34 1.76
N LEU A 210 -2.49 19.40 2.39
CA LEU A 210 -1.44 19.73 3.37
C LEU A 210 -0.29 20.50 2.73
N SER A 211 0.24 20.06 1.59
CA SER A 211 1.29 20.80 0.87
C SER A 211 0.82 22.19 0.46
N GLN A 212 -0.43 22.32 0.00
CA GLN A 212 -1.02 23.61 -0.36
C GLN A 212 -1.27 24.53 0.85
N LEU A 213 -1.47 23.99 2.06
CA LEU A 213 -1.53 24.78 3.28
C LEU A 213 -0.14 25.22 3.75
N THR A 214 0.87 24.35 3.66
CA THR A 214 2.26 24.72 3.91
C THR A 214 2.68 25.88 3.01
N ARG A 215 2.22 25.88 1.75
CA ARG A 215 2.38 27.02 0.82
C ARG A 215 1.81 28.32 1.38
N GLN A 216 0.58 28.31 1.90
CA GLN A 216 -0.06 29.52 2.46
C GLN A 216 0.75 30.06 3.64
N VAL A 217 1.19 29.18 4.54
CA VAL A 217 2.03 29.58 5.67
C VAL A 217 3.37 30.16 5.20
N SER A 218 4.00 29.53 4.19
CA SER A 218 5.24 30.07 3.61
C SER A 218 5.04 31.45 3.01
N GLU A 219 3.94 31.70 2.31
CA GLU A 219 3.65 33.03 1.73
C GLU A 219 3.42 34.09 2.81
N MET A 220 2.69 33.74 3.87
CA MET A 220 2.52 34.63 5.02
C MET A 220 3.85 34.97 5.69
N ASN A 221 4.74 33.99 5.82
CA ASN A 221 6.08 34.21 6.37
C ASN A 221 6.94 35.09 5.46
N ALA A 222 6.89 34.89 4.14
CA ALA A 222 7.60 35.73 3.18
C ALA A 222 7.14 37.19 3.24
N GLN A 223 5.82 37.42 3.35
CA GLN A 223 5.25 38.75 3.54
C GLN A 223 5.77 39.42 4.83
N ARG A 224 5.77 38.69 5.95
CA ARG A 224 6.28 39.18 7.25
C ARG A 224 7.78 39.51 7.20
N LEU A 225 8.55 38.73 6.43
CA LEU A 225 9.98 38.91 6.23
C LEU A 225 10.34 39.92 5.14
N GLY A 226 9.35 40.47 4.43
CA GLY A 226 9.56 41.44 3.36
C GLY A 226 10.30 40.87 2.14
N THR A 227 10.15 39.58 1.84
CA THR A 227 10.75 38.95 0.66
C THR A 227 9.69 38.41 -0.30
N ASP A 228 10.00 38.47 -1.60
CA ASP A 228 9.21 37.84 -2.67
C ASP A 228 9.93 36.61 -3.28
N TYR A 229 11.05 36.21 -2.69
CA TYR A 229 11.84 35.07 -3.16
C TYR A 229 11.60 33.83 -2.30
N PHE A 230 11.64 32.69 -2.95
CA PHE A 230 11.44 31.39 -2.31
C PHE A 230 12.44 30.37 -2.85
N GLU A 231 13.01 29.57 -1.95
CA GLU A 231 13.75 28.36 -2.35
C GLU A 231 12.77 27.19 -2.41
N VAL A 232 12.71 26.53 -3.57
CA VAL A 232 11.96 25.27 -3.74
C VAL A 232 12.73 24.15 -3.06
N ASP A 233 12.03 23.35 -2.25
CA ASP A 233 12.65 22.24 -1.55
C ASP A 233 13.20 21.17 -2.50
N TRP A 234 14.08 20.32 -1.96
CA TRP A 234 14.50 19.11 -2.64
C TRP A 234 13.91 17.88 -1.93
N HIS A 235 13.30 16.99 -2.70
CA HIS A 235 12.85 15.70 -2.21
C HIS A 235 13.12 14.59 -3.23
N SER A 236 13.44 13.40 -2.73
CA SER A 236 13.73 12.28 -3.63
C SER A 236 12.48 11.82 -4.40
N GLY A 237 12.69 11.37 -5.65
CA GLY A 237 11.66 10.77 -6.48
C GLY A 237 10.63 11.76 -6.98
N ALA A 238 11.01 13.04 -7.11
CA ALA A 238 10.20 14.02 -7.83
C ALA A 238 10.02 13.59 -9.30
N ARG A 239 8.88 13.98 -9.87
CA ARG A 239 8.64 13.80 -11.31
C ARG A 239 9.69 14.55 -12.13
N PRO A 240 10.12 14.02 -13.30
CA PRO A 240 11.19 14.63 -14.10
C PRO A 240 10.94 16.11 -14.43
N SER A 241 9.69 16.48 -14.70
CA SER A 241 9.31 17.88 -14.98
C SER A 241 9.49 18.83 -13.79
N HIS A 242 9.59 18.31 -12.56
CA HIS A 242 9.76 19.11 -11.33
C HIS A 242 11.19 19.08 -10.80
N GLN A 243 12.00 18.07 -11.16
CA GLN A 243 13.43 18.00 -10.77
C GLN A 243 14.21 19.26 -11.19
N VAL A 244 13.81 19.90 -12.29
CA VAL A 244 14.47 21.12 -12.78
C VAL A 244 14.26 22.35 -11.90
N TRP A 245 13.30 22.31 -10.96
CA TRP A 245 13.00 23.40 -10.03
C TRP A 245 13.63 23.21 -8.65
N GLN A 246 13.96 21.97 -8.27
CA GLN A 246 14.39 21.66 -6.91
C GLN A 246 15.65 22.41 -6.49
N GLY A 247 15.65 22.90 -5.25
CA GLY A 247 16.76 23.60 -4.61
C GLY A 247 17.10 24.96 -5.23
N LYS A 248 16.31 25.46 -6.18
CA LYS A 248 16.51 26.77 -6.81
C LYS A 248 15.65 27.83 -6.14
N VAL A 249 16.13 29.06 -6.24
CA VAL A 249 15.42 30.25 -5.75
C VAL A 249 14.67 30.88 -6.92
N TYR A 250 13.40 31.24 -6.67
CA TYR A 250 12.51 31.88 -7.63
C TYR A 250 11.79 33.04 -6.95
N SER A 251 11.53 34.12 -7.68
CA SER A 251 10.52 35.09 -7.24
C SER A 251 9.12 34.47 -7.27
N LYS A 252 8.14 35.10 -6.63
CA LYS A 252 6.75 34.65 -6.68
C LYS A 252 6.21 34.59 -8.10
N GLU A 253 6.56 35.58 -8.92
CA GLU A 253 6.21 35.62 -10.34
C GLU A 253 6.85 34.46 -11.11
N GLU A 254 8.12 34.14 -10.83
CA GLU A 254 8.80 33.02 -11.47
C GLU A 254 8.23 31.66 -11.05
N LEU A 255 7.76 31.50 -9.81
CA LEU A 255 7.04 30.30 -9.41
C LEU A 255 5.78 30.08 -10.27
N VAL A 256 5.07 31.14 -10.63
CA VAL A 256 3.90 31.06 -11.52
C VAL A 256 4.34 30.79 -12.96
N THR A 257 5.24 31.62 -13.50
CA THR A 257 5.58 31.61 -14.93
C THR A 257 6.51 30.48 -15.34
N LYS A 258 7.45 30.06 -14.47
CA LYS A 258 8.44 29.00 -14.74
C LYS A 258 8.10 27.67 -14.09
N CYS A 259 7.49 27.69 -12.90
CA CYS A 259 7.15 26.47 -12.16
C CYS A 259 5.66 26.09 -12.24
N GLY A 260 4.83 26.88 -12.93
CA GLY A 260 3.42 26.60 -13.13
C GLY A 260 2.58 26.68 -11.84
N LEU A 261 3.04 27.43 -10.83
CA LEU A 261 2.27 27.57 -9.59
C LEU A 261 0.83 28.03 -9.89
N GLY A 262 -0.15 27.29 -9.36
CA GLY A 262 -1.58 27.53 -9.60
C GLY A 262 -2.17 26.69 -10.74
N THR A 263 -1.36 25.99 -11.53
CA THR A 263 -1.86 24.99 -12.49
C THR A 263 -1.98 23.61 -11.85
N GLY A 264 -2.76 22.73 -12.46
CA GLY A 264 -2.91 21.35 -11.98
C GLY A 264 -1.57 20.62 -11.95
N ASP A 265 -0.77 20.74 -13.01
CA ASP A 265 0.52 20.07 -13.15
C ASP A 265 1.71 20.86 -12.59
N GLY A 266 1.60 22.13 -12.24
CA GLY A 266 2.72 22.89 -11.72
C GLY A 266 3.21 22.48 -10.33
N ILE A 267 4.14 23.26 -9.79
CA ILE A 267 4.59 23.12 -8.39
C ILE A 267 3.39 23.30 -7.45
N LEU A 268 3.33 22.48 -6.39
CA LEU A 268 2.19 22.43 -5.45
C LEU A 268 0.82 22.11 -6.09
N GLY A 269 0.83 21.63 -7.34
CA GLY A 269 -0.33 21.06 -8.03
C GLY A 269 -0.65 19.64 -7.56
N TRP A 270 -1.45 18.91 -8.35
CA TRP A 270 -1.92 17.57 -8.02
C TRP A 270 -0.77 16.57 -7.78
N ASN A 271 -0.79 15.84 -6.65
CA ASN A 271 0.24 14.85 -6.30
C ASN A 271 1.68 15.40 -6.26
N CYS A 272 1.87 16.72 -6.20
CA CYS A 272 3.17 17.33 -5.95
C CYS A 272 3.44 17.30 -4.44
N TYR A 273 4.65 16.92 -4.05
CA TYR A 273 5.07 16.88 -2.64
C TYR A 273 6.05 17.99 -2.29
N HIS A 274 6.42 18.83 -3.27
CA HIS A 274 7.27 19.98 -3.03
C HIS A 274 6.58 20.98 -2.13
N THR A 275 7.41 21.73 -1.43
CA THR A 275 7.06 23.01 -0.84
C THR A 275 8.12 24.02 -1.26
N TYR A 276 7.91 25.27 -0.93
CA TYR A 276 8.95 26.27 -1.01
C TYR A 276 8.98 27.05 0.30
N TYR A 277 10.12 27.65 0.60
CA TYR A 277 10.36 28.40 1.82
C TYR A 277 10.82 29.81 1.49
N PRO A 278 10.48 30.82 2.31
CA PRO A 278 10.94 32.19 2.08
C PRO A 278 12.46 32.25 2.02
N PHE A 279 12.98 33.02 1.08
CA PHE A 279 14.40 33.22 0.86
C PHE A 279 14.68 34.73 0.82
N ILE A 280 15.59 35.24 1.63
CA ILE A 280 15.94 36.66 1.68
C ILE A 280 17.26 36.85 0.94
N PRO A 281 17.28 37.47 -0.26
CA PRO A 281 18.51 37.68 -1.01
C PRO A 281 19.58 38.41 -0.17
N GLY A 282 20.80 37.87 -0.16
CA GLY A 282 21.92 38.42 0.60
C GLY A 282 21.94 38.08 2.10
N VAL A 283 20.90 37.43 2.63
CA VAL A 283 20.83 36.98 4.03
C VAL A 283 20.68 35.46 4.12
N SER A 284 19.77 34.88 3.33
CA SER A 284 19.55 33.44 3.29
C SER A 284 20.64 32.73 2.50
N GLU A 285 21.09 31.59 3.02
CA GLU A 285 21.90 30.63 2.28
C GLU A 285 21.00 29.53 1.72
N ARG A 286 21.26 29.09 0.48
CA ARG A 286 20.51 27.98 -0.13
C ARG A 286 20.77 26.70 0.63
N ASN A 287 19.73 25.92 0.85
CA ASN A 287 19.83 24.59 1.45
C ASN A 287 20.62 23.62 0.56
N TYR A 288 20.60 23.83 -0.76
CA TYR A 288 21.21 22.92 -1.72
C TYR A 288 22.07 23.67 -2.75
N THR A 289 23.33 23.25 -2.89
CA THR A 289 24.22 23.79 -3.92
C THR A 289 23.91 23.18 -5.30
N ASP A 290 24.21 23.90 -6.38
CA ASP A 290 23.97 23.40 -7.73
C ASP A 290 24.75 22.11 -8.03
N ALA A 291 25.98 22.01 -7.52
CA ALA A 291 26.78 20.80 -7.62
C ALA A 291 26.11 19.61 -6.92
N TRP A 292 25.55 19.82 -5.74
CA TRP A 292 24.83 18.78 -5.02
C TRP A 292 23.52 18.38 -5.73
N ILE A 293 22.75 19.34 -6.24
CA ILE A 293 21.51 19.08 -7.01
C ILE A 293 21.84 18.28 -8.27
N ALA A 294 22.88 18.66 -9.02
CA ALA A 294 23.34 17.94 -10.20
C ALA A 294 23.75 16.49 -9.86
N GLU A 295 24.47 16.31 -8.74
CA GLU A 295 24.84 15.00 -8.23
C GLU A 295 23.62 14.14 -7.89
N GLN A 296 22.63 14.69 -7.17
CA GLN A 296 21.42 13.97 -6.83
C GLN A 296 20.59 13.63 -8.08
N ASN A 297 20.41 14.58 -8.99
CA ASN A 297 19.68 14.34 -10.24
C ASN A 297 20.37 13.23 -11.05
N ARG A 298 21.70 13.18 -11.09
CA ARG A 298 22.44 12.08 -11.72
C ARG A 298 22.15 10.74 -11.03
N LYS A 299 22.17 10.69 -9.70
CA LYS A 299 21.84 9.48 -8.92
C LYS A 299 20.41 9.01 -9.17
N GLU A 300 19.44 9.92 -9.14
CA GLU A 300 18.02 9.59 -9.33
C GLU A 300 17.70 9.11 -10.74
N ASN A 301 18.38 9.69 -11.74
CA ASN A 301 18.16 9.38 -13.14
C ASN A 301 19.01 8.21 -13.64
N THR A 302 19.94 7.70 -12.84
CA THR A 302 20.68 6.46 -13.14
C THR A 302 19.77 5.26 -12.90
N PRO A 303 19.33 4.53 -13.94
CA PRO A 303 18.34 3.48 -13.76
C PRO A 303 18.89 2.25 -13.05
N LYS A 304 18.03 1.57 -12.29
CA LYS A 304 18.32 0.29 -11.64
C LYS A 304 17.48 -0.83 -12.28
N ALA A 305 18.12 -1.97 -12.52
CA ALA A 305 17.47 -3.13 -13.12
C ALA A 305 16.61 -3.91 -12.11
N TRP A 306 15.40 -4.28 -12.51
CA TRP A 306 14.54 -5.25 -11.83
C TRP A 306 13.79 -6.10 -12.85
N GLN A 307 13.99 -7.42 -12.79
CA GLN A 307 13.33 -8.40 -13.68
C GLN A 307 13.39 -8.00 -15.18
N GLY A 308 14.56 -7.56 -15.64
CA GLY A 308 14.78 -7.18 -17.04
C GLY A 308 14.27 -5.79 -17.44
N LYS A 309 13.70 -5.02 -16.51
CA LYS A 309 13.28 -3.62 -16.73
C LYS A 309 14.15 -2.64 -15.94
N GLN A 310 14.41 -1.48 -16.53
CA GLN A 310 15.14 -0.39 -15.90
C GLN A 310 14.18 0.60 -15.26
N TYR A 311 14.54 1.13 -14.10
CA TYR A 311 13.74 2.12 -13.37
C TYR A 311 14.64 3.24 -12.85
N THR A 312 14.36 4.47 -13.23
CA THR A 312 14.81 5.67 -12.49
C THR A 312 14.14 5.72 -11.11
N GLN A 313 14.62 6.59 -10.21
CA GLN A 313 14.03 6.76 -8.89
C GLN A 313 12.54 7.10 -8.96
N TYR A 314 12.15 8.04 -9.82
CA TYR A 314 10.73 8.40 -10.02
C TYR A 314 9.90 7.21 -10.50
N GLU A 315 10.33 6.51 -11.55
CA GLU A 315 9.63 5.35 -12.10
C GLU A 315 9.54 4.21 -11.08
N ALA A 316 10.56 4.04 -10.24
CA ALA A 316 10.55 3.08 -9.16
C ALA A 316 9.46 3.42 -8.13
N THR A 317 9.27 4.70 -7.77
CA THR A 317 8.13 5.09 -6.92
C THR A 317 6.79 4.78 -7.59
N GLN A 318 6.64 5.02 -8.90
CA GLN A 318 5.41 4.69 -9.62
C GLN A 318 5.14 3.19 -9.63
N LYS A 319 6.17 2.38 -9.89
CA LYS A 319 6.09 0.92 -9.83
C LYS A 319 5.75 0.44 -8.42
N GLN A 320 6.34 1.03 -7.38
CA GLN A 320 6.01 0.75 -6.00
C GLN A 320 4.51 0.99 -5.73
N ARG A 321 3.94 2.11 -6.20
CA ARG A 321 2.50 2.40 -6.08
C ARG A 321 1.62 1.38 -6.82
N GLN A 322 2.04 0.91 -7.99
CA GLN A 322 1.33 -0.14 -8.73
C GLN A 322 1.33 -1.47 -7.96
N MET A 323 2.45 -1.84 -7.34
CA MET A 323 2.55 -3.05 -6.52
C MET A 323 1.65 -2.97 -5.28
N GLU A 324 1.59 -1.81 -4.61
CA GLU A 324 0.67 -1.57 -3.48
C GLU A 324 -0.80 -1.75 -3.90
N THR A 325 -1.18 -1.23 -5.08
CA THR A 325 -2.53 -1.44 -5.63
C THR A 325 -2.80 -2.91 -5.93
N ALA A 326 -1.83 -3.65 -6.50
CA ALA A 326 -1.97 -5.07 -6.74
C ALA A 326 -2.11 -5.88 -5.43
N MET A 327 -1.42 -5.47 -4.37
CA MET A 327 -1.54 -6.07 -3.04
C MET A 327 -2.93 -5.81 -2.42
N ARG A 328 -3.45 -4.58 -2.51
CA ARG A 328 -4.83 -4.25 -2.08
C ARG A 328 -5.87 -5.09 -2.82
N ALA A 329 -5.75 -5.19 -4.15
CA ALA A 329 -6.66 -6.00 -4.96
C ALA A 329 -6.61 -7.50 -4.58
N GLN A 330 -5.41 -8.05 -4.40
CA GLN A 330 -5.23 -9.44 -3.98
C GLN A 330 -5.80 -9.69 -2.59
N ARG A 331 -5.62 -8.77 -1.64
CA ARG A 331 -6.20 -8.88 -0.31
C ARG A 331 -7.73 -8.85 -0.35
N GLN A 332 -8.30 -7.91 -1.11
CA GLN A 332 -9.75 -7.85 -1.29
C GLN A 332 -10.29 -9.16 -1.86
N LYS A 333 -9.61 -9.76 -2.84
CA LYS A 333 -9.97 -11.06 -3.39
C LYS A 333 -10.02 -12.15 -2.31
N VAL A 334 -8.98 -12.23 -1.46
CA VAL A 334 -8.97 -13.18 -0.34
C VAL A 334 -10.18 -12.96 0.59
N ARG A 335 -10.50 -11.71 0.91
CA ARG A 335 -11.61 -11.36 1.79
C ARG A 335 -12.97 -11.72 1.19
N LEU A 336 -13.15 -11.50 -0.10
CA LEU A 336 -14.36 -11.90 -0.81
C LEU A 336 -14.53 -13.41 -0.83
N LEU A 337 -13.47 -14.18 -1.10
CA LEU A 337 -13.52 -15.65 -1.05
C LEU A 337 -13.87 -16.16 0.34
N GLN A 338 -13.30 -15.57 1.39
CA GLN A 338 -13.64 -15.89 2.78
C GLN A 338 -15.11 -15.63 3.10
N ARG A 339 -15.65 -14.47 2.68
CA ARG A 339 -17.07 -14.10 2.90
C ARG A 339 -18.02 -14.97 2.09
N ALA A 340 -17.62 -15.40 0.90
CA ALA A 340 -18.40 -16.30 0.05
C ALA A 340 -18.39 -17.76 0.53
N GLY A 341 -17.60 -18.10 1.55
CA GLY A 341 -17.46 -19.49 2.00
C GLY A 341 -16.76 -20.39 0.99
N ALA A 342 -15.86 -19.84 0.17
CA ALA A 342 -15.10 -20.59 -0.82
C ALA A 342 -14.20 -21.67 -0.18
N ASP A 343 -13.77 -22.63 -1.00
CA ASP A 343 -12.91 -23.73 -0.56
C ASP A 343 -11.64 -23.24 0.17
N LYS A 344 -11.25 -23.97 1.22
CA LYS A 344 -10.14 -23.56 2.09
C LYS A 344 -8.79 -23.57 1.37
N ASP A 345 -8.59 -24.48 0.42
CA ASP A 345 -7.35 -24.55 -0.35
C ASP A 345 -7.28 -23.39 -1.34
N ASP A 346 -8.41 -23.05 -1.98
CA ASP A 346 -8.51 -21.86 -2.85
C ASP A 346 -8.20 -20.56 -2.10
N VAL A 347 -8.80 -20.38 -0.91
CA VAL A 347 -8.49 -19.23 -0.05
C VAL A 347 -7.00 -19.23 0.32
N THR A 348 -6.44 -20.38 0.67
CA THR A 348 -5.04 -20.51 1.06
C THR A 348 -4.09 -20.16 -0.08
N ILE A 349 -4.38 -20.61 -1.31
CA ILE A 349 -3.60 -20.27 -2.51
C ILE A 349 -3.59 -18.75 -2.73
N GLU A 350 -4.74 -18.09 -2.62
CA GLU A 350 -4.83 -16.64 -2.82
C GLU A 350 -4.14 -15.84 -1.69
N ARG A 351 -4.09 -16.38 -0.47
CA ARG A 351 -3.26 -15.85 0.63
C ARG A 351 -1.77 -15.99 0.33
N CYS A 352 -1.33 -17.14 -0.18
CA CYS A 352 0.05 -17.33 -0.61
C CYS A 352 0.44 -16.37 -1.74
N LYS A 353 -0.45 -16.14 -2.72
CA LYS A 353 -0.26 -15.11 -3.77
C LYS A 353 -0.13 -13.70 -3.18
N TYR A 354 -0.89 -13.36 -2.13
CA TYR A 354 -0.71 -12.08 -1.41
C TYR A 354 0.67 -11.97 -0.78
N GLN A 355 1.13 -13.02 -0.07
CA GLN A 355 2.44 -13.03 0.56
C GLN A 355 3.57 -12.95 -0.47
N TYR A 356 3.44 -13.62 -1.62
CA TYR A 356 4.37 -13.49 -2.74
C TYR A 356 4.48 -12.05 -3.25
N LYS A 357 3.34 -11.37 -3.46
CA LYS A 357 3.33 -9.95 -3.86
C LYS A 357 3.97 -9.04 -2.80
N LEU A 358 3.74 -9.34 -1.51
CA LEU A 358 4.36 -8.60 -0.40
C LEU A 358 5.88 -8.78 -0.36
N ASP A 359 6.38 -10.01 -0.59
CA ASP A 359 7.82 -10.29 -0.63
C ASP A 359 8.46 -9.63 -1.85
N GLU A 360 7.81 -9.70 -3.02
CA GLU A 360 8.24 -9.01 -4.23
C GLU A 360 8.29 -7.49 -4.02
N TYR A 361 7.27 -6.91 -3.38
CA TYR A 361 7.23 -5.49 -3.03
C TYR A 361 8.39 -5.07 -2.12
N LYS A 362 8.67 -5.86 -1.08
CA LYS A 362 9.79 -5.60 -0.17
C LYS A 362 11.13 -5.72 -0.88
N ALA A 363 11.31 -6.75 -1.70
CA ALA A 363 12.53 -6.98 -2.45
C ALA A 363 12.76 -5.88 -3.50
N PHE A 364 11.71 -5.48 -4.22
CA PHE A 364 11.73 -4.35 -5.16
C PHE A 364 12.10 -3.05 -4.45
N SER A 365 11.40 -2.72 -3.36
CA SER A 365 11.64 -1.49 -2.60
C SER A 365 13.08 -1.45 -2.07
N LYS A 366 13.57 -2.55 -1.49
CA LYS A 366 14.96 -2.68 -1.03
C LYS A 366 15.96 -2.51 -2.18
N LYS A 367 15.73 -3.16 -3.33
CA LYS A 367 16.62 -3.06 -4.50
C LYS A 367 16.67 -1.63 -5.06
N MET A 368 15.54 -0.93 -5.03
CA MET A 368 15.45 0.45 -5.51
C MET A 368 15.94 1.47 -4.49
N GLY A 369 16.05 1.10 -3.20
CA GLY A 369 16.40 2.04 -2.12
C GLY A 369 15.19 2.87 -1.66
N LEU A 370 13.98 2.31 -1.80
CA LEU A 370 12.73 2.94 -1.39
C LEU A 370 12.27 2.42 -0.03
N GLN A 371 11.76 3.31 0.81
CA GLN A 371 11.05 2.92 2.02
C GLN A 371 9.71 2.27 1.66
N THR A 372 9.35 1.20 2.37
CA THR A 372 8.04 0.57 2.22
C THR A 372 6.97 1.43 2.91
N GLN A 373 5.83 1.64 2.27
CA GLN A 373 4.71 2.41 2.81
C GLN A 373 3.50 1.52 3.08
N MET A 374 3.63 0.63 4.07
CA MET A 374 2.59 -0.36 4.37
C MET A 374 1.29 0.26 4.86
N GLU A 375 1.33 1.45 5.45
CA GLU A 375 0.17 2.25 5.83
C GLU A 375 -0.72 2.50 4.62
N ARG A 376 -0.12 2.86 3.46
CA ARG A 376 -0.86 3.07 2.20
C ARG A 376 -1.57 1.82 1.74
N VAL A 377 -0.96 0.66 1.96
CA VAL A 377 -1.58 -0.61 1.65
C VAL A 377 -2.77 -0.86 2.59
N TYR A 378 -2.66 -0.59 3.88
CA TYR A 378 -3.66 -0.98 4.88
C TYR A 378 -4.77 0.03 5.18
N TYR A 379 -4.80 1.19 4.52
CA TYR A 379 -5.91 2.13 4.69
C TYR A 379 -7.26 1.59 4.25
N ASP A 380 -7.31 0.53 3.44
CA ASP A 380 -8.56 -0.15 3.08
C ASP A 380 -9.17 -0.97 4.23
N LEU A 381 -8.49 -1.06 5.38
CA LEU A 381 -8.97 -1.69 6.62
C LEU A 381 -9.25 -3.20 6.52
N GLU A 382 -8.83 -3.85 5.44
CA GLU A 382 -9.03 -5.27 5.24
C GLU A 382 -8.02 -6.13 6.04
N GLY A 383 -7.14 -5.50 6.82
CA GLY A 383 -6.14 -6.15 7.69
C GLY A 383 -5.08 -6.94 6.94
N ARG A 384 -4.30 -7.76 7.63
CA ARG A 384 -3.31 -8.66 6.99
C ARG A 384 -3.96 -10.01 6.67
N VAL A 385 -3.71 -10.54 5.47
CA VAL A 385 -4.26 -11.84 5.02
C VAL A 385 -3.19 -12.89 4.70
N ALA A 386 -1.92 -12.61 5.00
CA ALA A 386 -0.83 -13.57 4.79
C ALA A 386 -1.11 -14.93 5.46
N PRO A 387 -0.71 -16.07 4.85
CA PRO A 387 -0.82 -17.39 5.44
C PRO A 387 0.25 -17.60 6.53
N SER A 388 0.27 -18.78 7.16
CA SER A 388 1.39 -19.18 8.02
C SER A 388 2.67 -19.34 7.19
N LYS A 389 3.83 -19.26 7.86
CA LYS A 389 5.13 -19.42 7.21
C LYS A 389 5.24 -20.79 6.54
N ASP A 390 4.83 -21.86 7.21
CA ASP A 390 4.97 -23.23 6.72
C ASP A 390 4.09 -23.49 5.50
N THR A 391 2.83 -23.02 5.53
CA THR A 391 1.92 -23.12 4.37
C THR A 391 2.50 -22.38 3.16
N TYR A 392 3.08 -21.21 3.38
CA TYR A 392 3.71 -20.45 2.30
C TYR A 392 4.95 -21.15 1.73
N GLN A 393 5.82 -21.72 2.58
CA GLN A 393 6.99 -22.45 2.11
C GLN A 393 6.61 -23.71 1.31
N LYS A 394 5.60 -24.46 1.76
CA LYS A 394 5.07 -25.60 0.99
C LYS A 394 4.55 -25.17 -0.37
N TRP A 395 3.78 -24.08 -0.42
CA TRP A 395 3.27 -23.54 -1.68
C TRP A 395 4.38 -23.06 -2.62
N LEU A 396 5.45 -22.43 -2.10
CA LEU A 396 6.62 -22.07 -2.90
C LEU A 396 7.34 -23.30 -3.46
N ALA A 397 7.54 -24.34 -2.65
CA ALA A 397 8.14 -25.59 -3.10
C ALA A 397 7.30 -26.28 -4.18
N ASP A 398 5.97 -26.26 -4.05
CA ASP A 398 5.05 -26.79 -5.06
C ASP A 398 5.11 -26.01 -6.38
N ILE A 399 5.23 -24.68 -6.32
CA ILE A 399 5.43 -23.85 -7.53
C ILE A 399 6.74 -24.20 -8.20
N GLU A 400 7.83 -24.32 -7.44
CA GLU A 400 9.14 -24.62 -7.99
C GLU A 400 9.17 -26.02 -8.62
N ARG A 401 8.54 -27.01 -7.97
CA ARG A 401 8.33 -28.35 -8.55
C ARG A 401 7.57 -28.27 -9.87
N LYS A 402 6.44 -27.55 -9.91
CA LYS A 402 5.63 -27.39 -11.14
C LYS A 402 6.41 -26.73 -12.27
N LYS A 403 7.23 -25.71 -11.98
CA LYS A 403 8.10 -25.08 -12.99
C LYS A 403 9.12 -26.06 -13.57
N LYS A 404 9.78 -26.85 -12.70
CA LYS A 404 10.70 -27.91 -13.15
C LYS A 404 9.97 -28.93 -14.03
N ASP A 405 8.80 -29.38 -13.60
CA ASP A 405 7.96 -30.30 -14.37
C ASP A 405 7.59 -29.74 -15.75
N ASP A 406 7.23 -28.46 -15.84
CA ASP A 406 6.89 -27.81 -17.11
C ASP A 406 8.10 -27.70 -18.05
N ILE A 407 9.30 -27.46 -17.51
CA ILE A 407 10.56 -27.50 -18.29
C ILE A 407 10.78 -28.91 -18.84
N ILE A 408 10.70 -29.94 -18.00
CA ILE A 408 10.88 -31.34 -18.42
C ILE A 408 9.85 -31.72 -19.48
N LYS A 409 8.57 -31.37 -19.29
CA LYS A 409 7.50 -31.61 -20.29
C LYS A 409 7.79 -30.89 -21.60
N SER A 410 8.32 -29.66 -21.56
CA SER A 410 8.71 -28.91 -22.75
C SER A 410 9.85 -29.60 -23.51
N GLU A 411 10.86 -30.11 -22.81
CA GLU A 411 11.96 -30.86 -23.41
C GLU A 411 11.51 -32.19 -24.03
N ILE A 412 10.63 -32.93 -23.35
CA ILE A 412 10.02 -34.17 -23.88
C ILE A 412 9.24 -33.88 -25.17
N LYS A 413 8.46 -32.80 -25.20
CA LYS A 413 7.73 -32.39 -26.41
C LYS A 413 8.68 -32.02 -27.54
N LYS A 414 9.76 -31.30 -27.26
CA LYS A 414 10.81 -30.95 -28.24
C LYS A 414 11.55 -32.19 -28.77
N ALA A 415 11.71 -33.22 -27.95
CA ALA A 415 12.30 -34.49 -28.37
C ALA A 415 11.42 -35.24 -29.40
N GLY A 416 10.11 -34.92 -29.49
CA GLY A 416 9.20 -35.47 -30.49
C GLY A 416 8.11 -36.39 -29.92
N LEU A 417 8.10 -36.65 -28.61
CA LEU A 417 7.03 -37.44 -27.98
C LEU A 417 5.72 -36.64 -27.91
N ARG A 418 4.68 -37.17 -28.55
CA ARG A 418 3.32 -36.60 -28.57
C ARG A 418 2.40 -37.38 -27.64
N GLY A 419 1.53 -36.67 -26.93
CA GLY A 419 0.59 -37.20 -25.94
C GLY A 419 0.51 -36.30 -24.71
N GLN A 420 -0.39 -36.62 -23.78
CA GLN A 420 -0.43 -35.98 -22.47
C GLN A 420 0.64 -36.59 -21.57
N ILE A 421 1.64 -35.80 -21.20
CA ILE A 421 2.81 -36.23 -20.43
C ILE A 421 2.51 -36.16 -18.93
N ASN A 422 2.63 -37.29 -18.23
CA ASN A 422 2.53 -37.39 -16.78
C ASN A 422 3.89 -37.75 -16.21
N LEU A 423 4.56 -36.81 -15.54
CA LEU A 423 5.85 -37.06 -14.91
C LEU A 423 5.70 -37.91 -13.64
N HIS A 424 4.57 -37.86 -12.97
CA HIS A 424 4.27 -38.72 -11.82
C HIS A 424 3.15 -39.68 -12.24
N PRO A 425 3.48 -40.77 -12.97
CA PRO A 425 2.48 -41.68 -13.50
C PRO A 425 1.77 -42.43 -12.35
N GLU A 426 0.45 -42.55 -12.45
CA GLU A 426 -0.30 -43.48 -11.61
C GLU A 426 0.03 -44.91 -12.08
N ILE A 427 0.55 -45.73 -11.18
CA ILE A 427 0.97 -47.09 -11.50
C ILE A 427 -0.22 -48.03 -11.27
N PRO A 428 -0.77 -48.68 -12.31
CA PRO A 428 -1.88 -49.60 -12.15
C PRO A 428 -1.44 -50.86 -11.40
N ASP A 429 -2.41 -51.59 -10.86
CA ASP A 429 -2.19 -52.92 -10.31
C ASP A 429 -1.75 -53.89 -11.41
N VAL A 430 -0.44 -54.03 -11.60
CA VAL A 430 0.15 -54.80 -12.71
C VAL A 430 -0.16 -56.29 -12.66
N THR A 431 -0.68 -56.81 -11.54
CA THR A 431 -1.12 -58.21 -11.44
C THR A 431 -2.37 -58.49 -12.27
N LYS A 432 -3.14 -57.45 -12.55
CA LYS A 432 -4.37 -57.51 -13.35
C LYS A 432 -4.15 -57.25 -14.84
N LEU A 433 -2.90 -56.96 -15.23
CA LEU A 433 -2.57 -56.69 -16.62
C LEU A 433 -2.24 -57.99 -17.35
N SER A 434 -2.82 -58.16 -18.54
CA SER A 434 -2.54 -59.29 -19.44
C SER A 434 -1.43 -58.94 -20.44
N PHE A 435 -0.65 -59.93 -20.86
CA PHE A 435 0.51 -59.75 -21.74
C PHE A 435 0.22 -60.22 -23.17
N ASP A 436 0.48 -59.37 -24.16
CA ASP A 436 0.30 -59.68 -25.58
C ASP A 436 1.56 -60.34 -26.19
N GLU A 437 1.85 -61.59 -25.79
CA GLU A 437 3.04 -62.35 -26.23
C GLU A 437 3.19 -62.41 -27.75
N GLU A 438 2.06 -62.61 -28.46
CA GLU A 438 2.04 -62.69 -29.91
C GLU A 438 2.47 -61.37 -30.55
N HIS A 439 1.85 -60.24 -30.16
CA HIS A 439 2.23 -58.95 -30.71
C HIS A 439 3.65 -58.53 -30.30
N ILE A 440 4.04 -58.76 -29.03
CA ILE A 440 5.30 -58.25 -28.49
C ILE A 440 6.51 -59.04 -29.03
N ASN A 441 6.45 -60.37 -29.01
CA ASN A 441 7.62 -61.21 -29.29
C ASN A 441 7.53 -61.90 -30.66
N LYS A 442 6.35 -62.34 -31.10
CA LYS A 442 6.22 -63.03 -32.40
C LYS A 442 6.15 -62.05 -33.58
N GLU A 443 5.40 -60.96 -33.45
CA GLU A 443 5.25 -59.98 -34.55
C GLU A 443 6.34 -58.90 -34.53
N ARG A 444 6.71 -58.40 -33.35
CA ARG A 444 7.61 -57.24 -33.20
C ARG A 444 9.02 -57.61 -32.74
N HIS A 445 9.24 -58.88 -32.38
CA HIS A 445 10.54 -59.43 -31.98
C HIS A 445 11.24 -58.65 -30.85
N HIS A 446 10.48 -58.12 -29.89
CA HIS A 446 11.04 -57.31 -28.81
C HIS A 446 11.78 -58.10 -27.73
N GLY A 447 11.51 -59.41 -27.58
CA GLY A 447 12.23 -60.29 -26.64
C GLY A 447 12.02 -59.90 -25.17
N VAL A 448 10.79 -59.51 -24.82
CA VAL A 448 10.39 -59.05 -23.49
C VAL A 448 9.50 -60.10 -22.84
N SER A 449 9.81 -60.49 -21.60
CA SER A 449 8.92 -61.34 -20.79
C SER A 449 7.80 -60.52 -20.14
N GLU A 450 6.70 -61.18 -19.79
CA GLU A 450 5.60 -60.55 -19.04
C GLU A 450 6.07 -59.85 -17.77
N GLU A 451 6.98 -60.45 -17.01
CA GLU A 451 7.50 -59.86 -15.78
C GLU A 451 8.41 -58.65 -16.02
N GLU A 452 9.21 -58.66 -17.09
CA GLU A 452 9.98 -57.48 -17.51
C GLU A 452 9.03 -56.33 -17.91
N ALA A 453 7.99 -56.61 -18.69
CA ALA A 453 7.02 -55.59 -19.08
C ALA A 453 6.29 -54.98 -17.88
N LYS A 454 5.86 -55.81 -16.92
CA LYS A 454 5.28 -55.34 -15.66
C LYS A 454 6.29 -54.56 -14.82
N ALA A 455 7.56 -54.95 -14.81
CA ALA A 455 8.63 -54.21 -14.13
C ALA A 455 8.84 -52.81 -14.75
N PHE A 456 8.80 -52.67 -16.08
CA PHE A 456 8.89 -51.36 -16.75
C PHE A 456 7.76 -50.42 -16.32
N ILE A 457 6.56 -50.94 -16.11
CA ILE A 457 5.41 -50.16 -15.61
C ILE A 457 5.65 -49.74 -14.16
N ARG A 458 6.02 -50.68 -13.27
CA ARG A 458 6.27 -50.38 -11.85
C ARG A 458 7.36 -49.31 -11.65
N GLN A 459 8.38 -49.33 -12.50
CA GLN A 459 9.55 -48.45 -12.43
C GLN A 459 9.43 -47.23 -13.35
N ALA A 460 8.23 -46.94 -13.87
CA ALA A 460 8.02 -45.88 -14.83
C ALA A 460 8.41 -44.51 -14.25
N LYS A 461 9.27 -43.80 -14.97
CA LYS A 461 9.69 -42.44 -14.63
C LYS A 461 8.70 -41.39 -15.12
N PHE A 462 8.01 -41.68 -16.23
CA PHE A 462 6.91 -40.88 -16.75
C PHE A 462 5.98 -41.77 -17.58
N SER A 463 4.78 -41.28 -17.86
CA SER A 463 3.86 -41.89 -18.83
C SER A 463 3.33 -40.90 -19.86
N LEU A 464 2.86 -41.44 -20.99
CA LEU A 464 2.14 -40.70 -22.02
C LEU A 464 0.74 -41.28 -22.18
N THR A 465 -0.27 -40.45 -22.00
CA THR A 465 -1.65 -40.79 -22.37
C THR A 465 -1.90 -40.38 -23.81
N LYS A 466 -2.38 -41.33 -24.63
CA LYS A 466 -2.69 -41.14 -26.06
C LYS A 466 -4.14 -41.56 -26.34
N TRP A 467 -4.69 -41.06 -27.45
CA TRP A 467 -6.02 -41.45 -27.95
C TRP A 467 -7.13 -41.30 -26.90
N ASN A 468 -7.24 -40.11 -26.30
CA ASN A 468 -8.25 -39.78 -25.28
C ASN A 468 -8.30 -40.75 -24.07
N GLY A 469 -7.16 -41.31 -23.67
CA GLY A 469 -7.11 -42.20 -22.49
C GLY A 469 -7.03 -43.68 -22.83
N LYS A 470 -7.29 -44.08 -24.09
CA LYS A 470 -7.29 -45.49 -24.50
C LYS A 470 -5.92 -46.17 -24.31
N TYR A 471 -4.83 -45.44 -24.50
CA TYR A 471 -3.47 -45.98 -24.29
C TYR A 471 -2.68 -45.15 -23.30
N VAL A 472 -2.05 -45.83 -22.33
CA VAL A 472 -1.06 -45.25 -21.42
C VAL A 472 0.28 -45.95 -21.62
N ASN A 473 1.26 -45.19 -22.08
CA ASN A 473 2.60 -45.67 -22.35
C ASN A 473 3.52 -45.32 -21.18
N TYR A 474 4.06 -46.32 -20.50
CA TYR A 474 4.97 -46.18 -19.36
C TYR A 474 6.42 -46.30 -19.82
N PHE A 475 7.27 -45.39 -19.36
CA PHE A 475 8.69 -45.35 -19.73
C PHE A 475 9.57 -45.40 -18.47
N SER A 476 10.46 -46.38 -18.39
CA SER A 476 11.47 -46.56 -17.33
C SER A 476 12.88 -46.52 -17.93
N ASP A 477 13.92 -46.51 -17.09
CA ASP A 477 15.30 -46.62 -17.59
C ASP A 477 15.60 -47.99 -18.23
N ALA A 478 14.85 -49.03 -17.85
CA ALA A 478 15.07 -50.41 -18.28
C ALA A 478 14.29 -50.77 -19.56
N GLY A 479 13.15 -50.13 -19.79
CA GLY A 479 12.26 -50.41 -20.93
C GLY A 479 10.97 -49.60 -20.89
N ALA A 480 10.13 -49.78 -21.90
CA ALA A 480 8.83 -49.13 -22.01
C ALA A 480 7.72 -50.17 -22.25
N ALA A 481 6.52 -49.89 -21.76
CA ALA A 481 5.35 -50.75 -21.89
C ALA A 481 4.10 -49.93 -22.16
N TYR A 482 3.32 -50.31 -23.18
CA TYR A 482 2.13 -49.59 -23.63
C TYR A 482 0.90 -50.40 -23.26
N VAL A 483 0.08 -49.82 -22.40
CA VAL A 483 -1.10 -50.47 -21.84
C VAL A 483 -2.33 -49.89 -22.51
N ASP A 484 -3.22 -50.76 -23.00
CA ASP A 484 -4.57 -50.40 -23.38
C ASP A 484 -5.42 -50.32 -22.10
N SER A 485 -5.88 -49.11 -21.77
CA SER A 485 -6.60 -48.82 -20.52
C SER A 485 -7.98 -49.44 -20.46
N GLU A 486 -8.60 -49.76 -21.61
CA GLU A 486 -9.96 -50.34 -21.67
C GLU A 486 -9.91 -51.84 -21.40
N THR A 487 -8.87 -52.52 -21.90
CA THR A 487 -8.73 -53.98 -21.84
C THR A 487 -7.77 -54.45 -20.75
N GLY A 488 -6.95 -53.55 -20.18
CA GLY A 488 -5.89 -53.91 -19.24
C GLY A 488 -4.80 -54.76 -19.90
N ARG A 489 -4.66 -54.71 -21.23
CA ARG A 489 -3.68 -55.51 -21.97
C ARG A 489 -2.43 -54.68 -22.26
N ILE A 490 -1.26 -55.23 -21.94
CA ILE A 490 0.04 -54.70 -22.38
C ILE A 490 0.16 -55.03 -23.87
N ARG A 491 -0.14 -54.07 -24.73
CA ARG A 491 -0.21 -54.27 -26.18
C ARG A 491 1.17 -54.28 -26.81
N THR A 492 2.12 -53.51 -26.29
CA THR A 492 3.52 -53.57 -26.72
C THR A 492 4.47 -53.27 -25.57
N ALA A 493 5.66 -53.87 -25.57
CA ALA A 493 6.74 -53.55 -24.62
C ALA A 493 8.09 -53.79 -25.28
N PHE A 494 9.09 -52.98 -24.94
CA PHE A 494 10.43 -53.07 -25.52
C PHE A 494 11.52 -52.59 -24.54
N LYS A 495 12.71 -53.19 -24.66
CA LYS A 495 13.87 -52.94 -23.79
C LYS A 495 14.60 -51.65 -24.16
N LYS A 496 15.43 -51.15 -23.24
CA LYS A 496 16.21 -49.91 -23.39
C LYS A 496 17.07 -49.86 -24.65
N ASP A 497 17.68 -50.98 -25.04
CA ASP A 497 18.50 -51.11 -26.25
C ASP A 497 17.70 -50.79 -27.52
N GLN A 498 16.39 -51.06 -27.51
CA GLN A 498 15.45 -50.81 -28.60
C GLN A 498 14.82 -49.42 -28.56
N PHE A 499 15.19 -48.55 -27.62
CA PHE A 499 14.68 -47.18 -27.58
C PHE A 499 15.11 -46.41 -28.83
N ASP A 500 14.13 -45.81 -29.50
CA ASP A 500 14.37 -44.87 -30.58
C ASP A 500 15.06 -43.58 -30.06
N PRO A 501 15.69 -42.78 -30.94
CA PRO A 501 16.37 -41.55 -30.53
C PRO A 501 15.48 -40.56 -29.77
N VAL A 502 14.18 -40.58 -30.05
CA VAL A 502 13.16 -39.73 -29.42
C VAL A 502 12.93 -40.13 -27.96
N THR A 503 12.74 -41.42 -27.69
CA THR A 503 12.53 -41.98 -26.34
C THR A 503 13.76 -41.82 -25.47
N ARG A 504 14.97 -42.02 -26.04
CA ARG A 504 16.23 -41.80 -25.32
C ARG A 504 16.36 -40.34 -24.85
N LYS A 505 16.17 -39.38 -25.76
CA LYS A 505 16.22 -37.94 -25.44
C LYS A 505 15.18 -37.53 -24.39
N ALA A 506 13.97 -38.11 -24.44
CA ALA A 506 12.94 -37.82 -23.45
C ALA A 506 13.28 -38.34 -22.06
N LEU A 507 13.83 -39.56 -21.94
CA LEU A 507 14.30 -40.10 -20.67
C LEU A 507 15.50 -39.33 -20.11
N GLU A 508 16.42 -38.90 -20.97
CA GLU A 508 17.52 -38.01 -20.60
C GLU A 508 17.03 -36.69 -20.01
N ALA A 509 16.01 -36.07 -20.63
CA ALA A 509 15.40 -34.85 -20.12
C ALA A 509 14.78 -35.05 -18.72
N VAL A 510 14.07 -36.16 -18.49
CA VAL A 510 13.49 -36.50 -17.19
C VAL A 510 14.58 -36.74 -16.14
N ASN A 511 15.63 -37.49 -16.50
CA ASN A 511 16.72 -37.84 -15.59
C ASN A 511 17.52 -36.60 -15.17
N ARG A 512 17.83 -35.74 -16.14
CA ARG A 512 18.52 -34.47 -15.88
C ARG A 512 17.68 -33.49 -15.06
N GLY A 513 16.36 -33.43 -15.30
CA GLY A 513 15.48 -32.53 -14.56
C GLY A 513 15.17 -32.96 -13.13
N ARG A 514 15.48 -34.21 -12.77
CA ARG A 514 15.29 -34.80 -11.43
C ARG A 514 16.57 -34.94 -10.62
N ALA A 515 17.74 -34.87 -11.26
CA ALA A 515 19.03 -34.69 -10.60
C ALA A 515 19.12 -33.29 -10.00
#